data_AF-A0A959NX27-F1
#
_entry.id   AF-A0A959NX27-F1
#
_cell.length_a   1.000
_cell.length_b   1.000
_cell.length_c   1.000
_cell.angle_alpha   90.00
_cell.angle_beta   90.00
_cell.angle_gamma   90.00
#
_symmetry.space_group_name_H-M   'P 1'
#
loop_
_entity.id
_entity.type
_entity.pdbx_description
1 polymer ?
#
loop_
_entity_poly.entity_id
_entity_poly.type
_entity_poly.pdbx_seq_one_letter_code
_entity_poly.pdbx_strand_id
1 'polypeptide(L)'
;LVPRQDFQNFAYITDLAEFVITDGGSNQEELSYIGKPTILFREYTERTEGLEENVVLSKFDHDLIFDFVKNYKDYQRKPLNLKVTPSKLIVEFVKRST
;
A
#
# COMPACT_ATOMS: atom_id res chain seq x y z
N LEU A 1 -9.69 2.87 21.12
CA LEU A 1 -9.55 2.46 19.70
C LEU A 1 -10.56 3.22 18.87
N VAL A 2 -10.20 3.63 17.67
CA VAL A 2 -11.15 4.23 16.71
C VAL A 2 -12.06 3.10 16.18
N PRO A 3 -13.38 3.32 15.97
CA PRO A 3 -14.24 2.33 15.34
C PRO A 3 -13.74 1.91 13.96
N ARG A 4 -14.21 0.76 13.44
CA ARG A 4 -13.89 0.35 12.07
C ARG A 4 -14.37 1.42 11.10
N GLN A 5 -13.44 1.95 10.31
CA GLN A 5 -13.74 2.93 9.27
C GLN A 5 -14.32 2.22 8.04
N ASP A 6 -15.17 2.93 7.31
CA ASP A 6 -15.45 2.56 5.93
C ASP A 6 -14.23 2.82 5.05
N PHE A 7 -14.28 2.33 3.81
CA PHE A 7 -13.16 2.42 2.87
C PHE A 7 -12.76 3.87 2.55
N GLN A 8 -13.74 4.77 2.38
CA GLN A 8 -13.45 6.15 1.98
C GLN A 8 -12.73 6.91 3.11
N ASN A 9 -13.24 6.76 4.33
CA ASN A 9 -12.62 7.35 5.52
C ASN A 9 -11.24 6.74 5.78
N PHE A 10 -11.10 5.42 5.63
CA PHE A 10 -9.80 4.77 5.77
C PHE A 10 -8.77 5.31 4.77
N ALA A 11 -9.13 5.35 3.47
CA ALA A 11 -8.25 5.87 2.42
C ALA A 11 -7.87 7.34 2.64
N TYR A 12 -8.81 8.17 3.09
CA TYR A 12 -8.54 9.57 3.40
C TYR A 12 -7.57 9.72 4.59
N ILE A 13 -7.79 8.97 5.66
CA ILE A 13 -6.93 9.03 6.85
C ILE A 13 -5.52 8.53 6.52
N THR A 14 -5.38 7.44 5.76
CA THR A 14 -4.07 6.91 5.39
C THR A 14 -3.32 7.80 4.41
N ASP A 15 -4.01 8.49 3.50
CA ASP A 15 -3.39 9.49 2.61
C ASP A 15 -2.82 10.69 3.38
N LEU A 16 -3.48 11.10 4.47
CA LEU A 16 -2.99 12.18 5.34
C LEU A 16 -1.91 11.75 6.35
N ALA A 17 -1.78 10.46 6.64
CA ALA A 17 -0.78 9.96 7.57
C ALA A 17 0.64 10.19 7.06
N GLU A 18 1.64 10.25 7.94
CA GLU A 18 3.04 10.33 7.51
C GLU A 18 3.56 8.98 6.99
N PHE A 19 3.18 7.91 7.69
CA PHE A 19 3.41 6.52 7.30
C PHE A 19 2.34 5.63 7.93
N VAL A 20 2.26 4.37 7.49
CA VAL A 20 1.33 3.37 8.03
C VAL A 20 2.09 2.12 8.45
N ILE A 21 1.65 1.49 9.54
CA ILE A 21 2.09 0.14 9.93
C ILE A 21 0.88 -0.78 9.84
N THR A 22 0.98 -1.88 9.11
CA THR A 22 -0.14 -2.81 8.93
C THR A 22 0.35 -4.25 8.78
N ASP A 23 -0.40 -5.21 9.28
CA ASP A 23 -0.24 -6.65 9.02
C ASP A 23 -1.13 -7.13 7.85
N GLY A 24 -1.99 -6.27 7.31
CA GLY A 24 -2.98 -6.60 6.29
C GLY A 24 -2.42 -6.51 4.87
N GLY A 25 -2.55 -7.60 4.10
CA GLY A 25 -2.14 -7.63 2.69
C GLY A 25 -2.97 -6.72 1.77
N SER A 26 -4.28 -6.59 1.99
CA SER A 26 -5.12 -5.65 1.22
C SER A 26 -4.66 -4.21 1.42
N ASN A 27 -4.32 -3.85 2.67
CA ASN A 27 -3.79 -2.53 2.99
C ASN A 27 -2.43 -2.31 2.32
N GLN A 28 -1.55 -3.33 2.29
CA GLN A 28 -0.29 -3.27 1.54
C GLN A 28 -0.54 -2.87 0.08
N GLU A 29 -1.47 -3.54 -0.61
CA GLU A 29 -1.78 -3.26 -2.02
C GLU A 29 -2.25 -1.82 -2.19
N GLU A 30 -3.24 -1.38 -1.41
CA GLU A 30 -3.81 -0.03 -1.49
C GLU A 30 -2.76 1.06 -1.19
N LEU A 31 -1.97 0.89 -0.14
CA LEU A 31 -0.94 1.85 0.26
C LEU A 31 0.21 1.88 -0.76
N SER A 32 0.48 0.78 -1.47
CA SER A 32 1.39 0.78 -2.61
C SER A 32 0.88 1.73 -3.70
N TYR A 33 -0.41 1.70 -4.06
CA TYR A 33 -0.98 2.56 -5.09
C TYR A 33 -0.95 4.03 -4.70
N ILE A 34 -1.22 4.35 -3.43
CA ILE A 34 -1.17 5.71 -2.89
C ILE A 34 0.29 6.19 -2.77
N GLY A 35 1.25 5.28 -2.57
CA GLY A 35 2.66 5.62 -2.39
C GLY A 35 3.02 6.08 -0.98
N LYS A 36 2.21 5.67 0.02
CA LYS A 36 2.42 5.99 1.43
C LYS A 36 3.54 5.11 1.99
N PRO A 37 4.57 5.68 2.67
CA PRO A 37 5.54 4.89 3.41
C PRO A 37 4.83 3.90 4.34
N THR A 38 5.17 2.63 4.22
CA THR A 38 4.43 1.57 4.91
C THR A 38 5.37 0.52 5.47
N ILE A 39 5.22 0.19 6.75
CA ILE A 39 5.75 -1.06 7.31
C ILE A 39 4.68 -2.14 7.16
N LEU A 40 5.02 -3.20 6.45
CA LEU A 40 4.28 -4.45 6.49
C LEU A 40 4.78 -5.29 7.66
N PHE A 41 3.98 -5.35 8.71
CA PHE A 41 4.33 -5.99 9.97
C PHE A 41 4.12 -7.51 9.91
N ARG A 42 4.92 -8.17 9.07
CA ARG A 42 4.89 -9.62 8.81
C ARG A 42 6.31 -10.17 8.65
N GLU A 43 6.46 -11.48 8.76
CA GLU A 43 7.70 -12.19 8.45
C GLU A 43 7.84 -12.53 6.96
N TYR A 44 6.73 -12.88 6.31
CA TYR A 44 6.65 -13.21 4.90
C TYR A 44 5.41 -12.59 4.28
N THR A 45 5.47 -12.31 2.97
CA THR A 45 4.31 -11.92 2.18
C THR A 45 4.42 -12.51 0.78
N GLU A 46 3.29 -12.96 0.27
CA GLU A 46 3.09 -13.43 -1.10
C GLU A 46 2.88 -12.29 -2.10
N ARG A 47 2.61 -11.08 -1.58
CA ARG A 47 2.30 -9.86 -2.34
C ARG A 47 3.56 -9.07 -2.60
N THR A 48 3.77 -8.70 -3.85
CA THR A 48 4.95 -7.94 -4.29
C THR A 48 4.71 -6.44 -4.32
N GLU A 49 3.46 -5.99 -4.20
CA GLU A 49 3.04 -4.61 -4.34
C GLU A 49 3.75 -3.70 -3.34
N GLY A 50 4.52 -2.74 -3.89
CA GLY A 50 5.25 -1.73 -3.14
C GLY A 50 6.49 -2.22 -2.38
N LEU A 51 6.77 -3.53 -2.38
CA LEU A 51 8.01 -4.05 -1.76
C LEU A 51 9.23 -3.44 -2.44
N GLU A 52 10.26 -3.16 -1.63
CA GLU A 52 11.51 -2.52 -2.09
C GLU A 52 11.32 -1.07 -2.61
N GLU A 53 10.09 -0.55 -2.58
CA GLU A 53 9.75 0.82 -2.95
C GLU A 53 9.23 1.59 -1.73
N ASN A 54 7.91 1.66 -1.54
CA ASN A 54 7.28 2.39 -0.44
C ASN A 54 6.84 1.48 0.72
N VAL A 55 6.92 0.16 0.55
CA VAL A 55 6.57 -0.84 1.56
C VAL A 55 7.83 -1.57 2.00
N VAL A 56 8.06 -1.62 3.31
CA VAL A 56 9.13 -2.37 3.93
C VAL A 56 8.54 -3.55 4.71
N LEU A 57 8.95 -4.77 4.36
CA LEU A 57 8.61 -5.98 5.12
C LEU A 57 9.43 -6.00 6.41
N SER A 58 8.77 -5.90 7.56
CA SER A 58 9.47 -5.70 8.83
C SER A 58 10.31 -6.90 9.25
N LYS A 59 9.85 -8.12 8.97
CA LYS A 59 10.41 -9.37 9.53
C LYS A 59 10.55 -9.36 11.05
N PHE A 60 9.80 -8.47 11.71
CA PHE A 60 9.94 -8.14 13.13
C PHE A 60 11.38 -7.73 13.54
N ASP A 61 12.19 -7.28 12.58
CA ASP A 61 13.52 -6.76 12.81
C ASP A 61 13.42 -5.35 13.39
N HIS A 62 13.86 -5.21 14.64
CA HIS A 62 13.78 -3.96 15.37
C HIS A 62 14.62 -2.85 14.72
N ASP A 63 15.84 -3.16 14.28
CA ASP A 63 16.75 -2.17 13.71
C ASP A 63 16.18 -1.62 12.40
N LEU A 64 15.62 -2.50 11.57
CA LEU A 64 14.92 -2.12 10.34
C LEU A 64 13.69 -1.25 10.62
N ILE A 65 12.87 -1.61 11.61
CA ILE A 65 11.69 -0.80 11.98
C ILE A 65 12.13 0.58 12.49
N PHE A 66 13.15 0.65 13.34
CA PHE A 66 13.66 1.92 13.86
C PHE A 66 14.27 2.79 12.77
N ASP A 67 15.03 2.20 11.85
CA ASP A 67 15.60 2.90 10.70
C ASP A 67 14.48 3.46 9.80
N PHE A 68 13.45 2.66 9.50
CA PHE A 68 12.27 3.13 8.79
C PHE A 68 11.60 4.30 9.50
N VAL A 69 11.32 4.21 10.80
CA VAL A 69 10.65 5.31 11.53
C VAL A 69 11.48 6.59 11.51
N LYS A 70 12.81 6.48 11.52
CA LYS A 70 13.70 7.64 11.41
C LYS A 70 13.72 8.25 10.00
N ASN A 71 13.61 7.40 8.98
CA ASN A 71 13.84 7.75 7.58
C ASN A 71 12.61 7.51 6.67
N TYR A 72 11.39 7.48 7.22
CA TYR A 72 10.18 7.06 6.48
C TYR A 72 9.92 7.87 5.21
N LYS A 73 10.38 9.13 5.18
CA LYS A 73 10.26 10.03 4.02
C LYS A 73 10.97 9.50 2.78
N ASP A 74 12.02 8.69 2.95
CA ASP A 74 12.78 8.09 1.84
C ASP A 74 11.93 7.05 1.08
N TYR A 75 10.93 6.49 1.75
CA TYR A 75 9.96 5.54 1.19
C TYR A 75 8.72 6.23 0.61
N GLN A 76 8.65 7.57 0.65
CA GLN A 76 7.48 8.28 0.13
C GLN A 76 7.60 8.39 -1.39
N ARG A 77 6.56 7.96 -2.11
CA ARG A 77 6.50 8.07 -3.56
C ARG A 77 5.23 8.78 -4.01
N LYS A 78 5.23 9.19 -5.28
CA LYS A 78 4.00 9.70 -5.91
C LYS A 78 3.01 8.54 -6.10
N PRO A 79 1.69 8.79 -5.97
CA PRO A 79 0.68 7.80 -6.31
C PRO A 79 0.89 7.24 -7.72
N LEU A 80 0.64 5.94 -7.89
CA LEU A 80 0.76 5.26 -9.17
C LEU A 80 -0.23 5.84 -10.18
N ASN A 81 0.28 6.37 -11.28
CA ASN A 81 -0.55 6.86 -12.38
C ASN A 81 -0.78 5.76 -13.42
N LEU A 82 -1.89 5.02 -13.26
CA LEU A 82 -2.28 3.99 -14.20
C LEU A 82 -2.84 4.62 -15.48
N LYS A 83 -2.08 4.52 -16.58
CA LYS A 83 -2.54 4.97 -17.92
C LYS A 83 -3.69 4.12 -18.48
N VAL A 84 -3.87 2.93 -17.92
CA VAL A 84 -4.84 1.95 -18.37
C VAL A 84 -6.07 2.01 -17.48
N THR A 85 -7.25 2.02 -18.08
CA THR A 85 -8.52 2.01 -17.35
C THR A 85 -9.03 0.56 -17.25
N PRO A 86 -9.05 -0.05 -16.05
CA PRO A 86 -9.48 -1.44 -15.89
C PRO A 86 -10.88 -1.70 -16.42
N SER A 87 -11.81 -0.76 -16.21
CA SER A 87 -13.17 -0.83 -16.74
C SER A 87 -13.21 -0.92 -18.26
N LYS A 88 -12.35 -0.18 -18.97
CA LYS A 88 -12.25 -0.26 -20.43
C LYS A 88 -11.72 -1.62 -20.87
N LEU A 89 -10.68 -2.14 -20.21
CA LEU A 89 -10.16 -3.47 -20.50
C LEU A 89 -11.22 -4.56 -20.32
N ILE A 90 -11.97 -4.50 -19.23
CA ILE A 90 -13.05 -5.46 -18.95
C ILE A 90 -14.13 -5.37 -20.04
N VAL A 91 -14.57 -4.16 -20.39
CA VAL A 91 -15.57 -3.96 -21.45
C VAL A 91 -15.08 -4.48 -22.80
N GLU A 92 -13.82 -4.20 -23.17
CA GLU A 92 -13.23 -4.69 -24.41
C GLU A 92 -13.09 -6.21 -24.42
N PHE A 93 -12.70 -6.82 -23.31
CA PHE A 93 -12.60 -8.27 -23.17
C PHE A 93 -13.95 -8.96 -23.35
N VAL A 94 -14.99 -8.45 -22.67
CA VAL A 94 -16.35 -9.00 -22.77
C VAL A 94 -16.88 -8.87 -24.19
N LYS A 95 -16.67 -7.72 -24.84
CA LYS A 95 -17.07 -7.50 -26.25
C LYS A 95 -16.37 -8.43 -27.25
N ARG A 96 -15.12 -8.85 -26.98
CA ARG A 96 -14.38 -9.78 -27.85
C ARG A 96 -14.76 -11.25 -27.63
N SER A 97 -15.39 -11.56 -26.50
CA SER A 97 -15.76 -12.93 -26.11
C SER A 97 -17.21 -13.27 -26.43
N THR A 98 -17.95 -12.35 -27.07
CA THR A 98 -19.34 -12.51 -27.56
C THR A 98 -19.33 -12.37 -29.07
#